data_AF-A0A8J5QZ23-F1
#
_entry.id   AF-A0A8J5QZ23-F1
#
_cell.length_a   1.000
_cell.length_b   1.000
_cell.length_c   1.000
_cell.angle_alpha   90.00
_cell.angle_beta   90.00
_cell.angle_gamma   90.00
#
_symmetry.space_group_name_H-M   'P 1'
#
loop_
_entity.id
_entity.type
_entity.pdbx_description
1 polymer ?
#
loop_
_entity_poly.entity_id
_entity_poly.type
_entity_poly.pdbx_seq_one_letter_code
_entity_poly.pdbx_strand_id
1 'polypeptide(L)'
;MLYKVASDIAIVKNTPEVCTLLWKIKHLIKVTPINMPDKLPDDDSVQTWLHENGDLLLAPRVDPAREKATMEFINNPKRLDRKTLKDELRYRWLNPYDL
;
A
#
# COMPACT_ATOMS: atom_id res chain seq x y z
N MET A 1 7.93 4.93 18.47
CA MET A 1 6.97 4.68 17.37
C MET A 1 5.92 3.73 17.93
N LEU A 2 4.75 4.23 18.32
CA LEU A 2 3.71 3.41 18.95
C LEU A 2 3.06 2.56 17.85
N TYR A 3 3.22 1.24 17.92
CA TYR A 3 2.42 0.32 17.11
C TYR A 3 0.98 0.46 17.56
N LYS A 4 0.17 1.15 16.76
CA LYS A 4 -1.28 1.20 16.92
C LYS A 4 -1.76 -0.24 16.71
N VAL A 5 -2.21 -0.90 17.78
CA VAL A 5 -2.88 -2.21 17.67
C VAL A 5 -4.10 -1.96 16.80
N ALA A 6 -4.07 -2.47 15.57
CA ALA A 6 -5.25 -2.46 14.71
C ALA A 6 -6.31 -3.28 15.45
N SER A 7 -7.49 -2.70 15.67
CA SER A 7 -8.64 -3.46 16.19
C SER A 7 -8.79 -4.72 15.35
N ASP A 8 -8.89 -5.89 16.00
CA ASP A 8 -9.05 -7.16 15.30
C ASP A 8 -10.26 -7.11 14.35
N ILE A 9 -10.01 -7.31 13.06
CA ILE A 9 -11.06 -7.32 12.03
C ILE A 9 -11.56 -8.76 11.88
N ALA A 10 -12.85 -8.98 12.05
CA ALA A 10 -13.51 -10.26 11.82
C ALA A 10 -14.38 -10.20 10.56
N ILE A 11 -14.16 -11.14 9.63
CA ILE A 11 -14.97 -11.30 8.43
C ILE A 11 -15.98 -12.41 8.68
N VAL A 12 -17.28 -12.10 8.56
CA VAL A 12 -18.35 -13.06 8.83
C VAL A 12 -19.32 -13.10 7.66
N LYS A 13 -19.88 -14.28 7.40
CA LYS A 13 -20.95 -14.47 6.42
C LYS A 13 -22.21 -13.73 6.88
N ASN A 14 -22.91 -13.11 5.94
CA ASN A 14 -24.22 -12.49 6.18
C ASN A 14 -25.30 -13.58 6.25
N THR A 15 -25.38 -14.30 7.38
CA THR A 15 -26.46 -15.24 7.68
C THR A 15 -27.36 -14.70 8.80
N PRO A 16 -28.64 -15.09 8.86
CA PRO A 16 -29.56 -14.60 9.89
C PRO A 16 -29.05 -14.85 11.32
N GLU A 17 -28.48 -16.04 11.56
CA GLU A 17 -27.91 -16.42 12.86
C GLU A 17 -26.81 -15.45 13.31
N VAL A 18 -25.86 -15.14 12.42
CA VAL A 18 -24.77 -14.19 12.68
C VAL A 18 -25.32 -12.79 12.91
N CYS A 19 -26.28 -12.34 12.10
CA CYS A 19 -26.89 -11.02 12.24
C CYS A 19 -27.56 -10.84 13.62
N THR A 20 -28.19 -11.89 14.16
CA THR A 20 -28.76 -11.82 15.53
C THR A 20 -27.68 -11.64 16.60
N LEU A 21 -26.52 -12.28 16.44
CA LEU A 21 -25.39 -12.12 17.37
C LEU A 21 -24.79 -10.73 17.29
N LEU A 22 -24.53 -10.23 16.07
CA LEU A 22 -24.00 -8.89 15.83
C LEU A 22 -24.94 -7.80 16.36
N TRP A 23 -26.26 -8.02 16.26
CA TRP A 23 -27.25 -7.07 16.76
C TRP A 23 -27.18 -6.85 18.28
N LYS A 24 -26.89 -7.92 19.06
CA LYS A 24 -26.75 -7.83 20.53
C LYS A 24 -25.58 -6.92 20.93
N ILE A 25 -24.49 -6.97 20.16
CA ILE A 25 -23.26 -6.21 20.43
C ILE A 25 -23.10 -4.97 19.54
N LYS A 26 -24.15 -4.52 18.85
CA LYS A 26 -24.11 -3.45 17.84
C LYS A 26 -23.54 -2.10 18.30
N HIS A 27 -23.47 -1.88 19.62
CA HIS A 27 -22.95 -0.65 20.23
C HIS A 27 -21.43 -0.70 20.46
N LEU A 28 -20.80 -1.88 20.34
CA LEU A 28 -19.35 -2.08 20.52
C LEU A 28 -18.63 -2.35 19.19
N ILE A 29 -19.38 -2.63 18.12
CA ILE A 29 -18.82 -3.02 16.83
C ILE A 29 -19.22 -2.03 15.74
N LYS A 30 -18.38 -1.91 14.71
CA LYS A 30 -18.70 -1.25 13.45
C LYS A 30 -18.86 -2.33 12.38
N VAL A 31 -20.04 -2.40 11.77
CA VAL A 31 -20.32 -3.33 10.66
C VAL A 31 -20.22 -2.57 9.36
N THR A 32 -19.31 -2.98 8.47
CA THR A 32 -19.14 -2.43 7.13
C THR A 32 -19.34 -3.53 6.10
N PRO A 33 -20.15 -3.33 5.05
CA PRO A 33 -20.24 -4.29 3.96
C PRO A 33 -18.88 -4.38 3.25
N ILE A 34 -18.50 -5.59 2.83
CA ILE A 34 -17.27 -5.79 2.06
C ILE A 34 -17.62 -5.61 0.58
N ASN A 35 -17.02 -4.59 -0.05
CA ASN A 35 -17.12 -4.38 -1.49
C ASN A 35 -15.93 -5.05 -2.17
N MET A 36 -16.22 -5.92 -3.13
CA MET A 36 -15.21 -6.58 -3.95
C MET A 36 -15.30 -6.04 -5.38
N PRO A 37 -14.38 -5.15 -5.79
CA PRO A 37 -14.49 -4.47 -7.07
C PRO A 37 -14.23 -5.36 -8.30
N ASP A 38 -13.40 -6.42 -8.24
CA ASP A 38 -12.97 -7.05 -9.51
C ASP A 38 -12.73 -8.57 -9.57
N LYS A 39 -12.51 -9.32 -8.48
CA LYS A 39 -12.49 -10.81 -8.42
C LYS A 39 -12.03 -11.27 -7.04
N LEU A 40 -12.41 -12.49 -6.64
CA LEU A 40 -11.72 -13.13 -5.51
C LEU A 40 -10.24 -13.29 -5.89
N PRO A 41 -9.30 -12.97 -4.98
CA PRO A 41 -7.90 -13.29 -5.19
C PRO A 41 -7.77 -14.81 -5.39
N ASP A 42 -7.16 -15.22 -6.51
CA ASP A 42 -6.80 -16.60 -6.75
C ASP A 42 -5.51 -16.93 -5.97
N ASP A 43 -5.39 -18.20 -5.54
CA ASP A 43 -4.59 -18.65 -4.38
C ASP A 43 -3.09 -18.24 -4.41
N ASP A 44 -2.52 -17.99 -5.58
CA ASP A 44 -1.07 -18.07 -5.73
C ASP A 44 -0.29 -16.74 -5.91
N SER A 45 -0.91 -15.56 -5.90
CA SER A 45 -0.11 -14.39 -6.33
C SER A 45 -0.42 -12.97 -5.87
N VAL A 46 -1.57 -12.69 -5.25
CA VAL A 46 -2.02 -11.31 -5.09
C VAL A 46 -2.01 -10.87 -3.62
N GLN A 47 -1.21 -9.85 -3.31
CA GLN A 47 -1.29 -9.19 -2.01
C GLN A 47 -2.65 -8.49 -1.92
N THR A 48 -3.44 -8.85 -0.91
CA THR A 48 -4.76 -8.28 -0.67
C THR A 48 -4.73 -7.37 0.54
N TRP A 49 -5.36 -6.20 0.41
CA TRP A 49 -5.48 -5.26 1.51
C TRP A 49 -6.94 -4.87 1.70
N LEU A 50 -7.46 -5.14 2.90
CA LEU A 50 -8.78 -4.69 3.31
C LEU A 50 -8.68 -3.29 3.93
N HIS A 51 -9.35 -2.32 3.32
CA HIS A 51 -9.46 -0.97 3.86
C HIS A 51 -10.53 -0.89 4.95
N GLU A 52 -10.41 0.07 5.88
CA GLU A 52 -11.42 0.35 6.93
C GLU A 52 -12.81 0.73 6.39
N ASN A 53 -12.91 1.00 5.09
CA ASN A 53 -14.16 1.35 4.40
C ASN A 53 -14.93 0.11 3.93
N GLY A 54 -14.32 -1.07 4.02
CA GLY A 54 -14.88 -2.32 3.49
C GLY A 54 -14.43 -2.66 2.08
N ASP A 55 -13.60 -1.84 1.45
CA ASP A 55 -13.07 -2.12 0.11
C ASP A 55 -11.90 -3.10 0.20
N LEU A 56 -12.04 -4.24 -0.49
CA LEU A 56 -10.96 -5.21 -0.66
C LEU A 56 -10.15 -4.85 -1.92
N LEU A 57 -8.95 -4.34 -1.71
CA LEU A 57 -8.04 -3.99 -2.79
C LEU A 57 -7.11 -5.17 -3.10
N LEU A 58 -7.00 -5.48 -4.38
CA LEU A 58 -6.00 -6.39 -4.91
C LEU A 58 -4.81 -5.53 -5.34
N ALA A 59 -3.66 -5.68 -4.66
CA ALA A 59 -2.43 -5.07 -5.10
C ALA A 59 -1.82 -5.94 -6.21
N PRO A 60 -1.82 -5.47 -7.47
CA PRO A 60 -1.22 -6.23 -8.56
C PRO A 60 0.27 -6.41 -8.30
N ARG A 61 0.83 -7.55 -8.74
CA ARG A 61 2.29 -7.73 -8.72
C ARG A 61 2.95 -6.60 -9.50
N VAL A 62 4.08 -6.12 -8.98
CA VAL A 62 4.92 -5.15 -9.69
C VAL A 62 5.33 -5.77 -11.02
N ASP A 63 5.11 -5.04 -12.11
CA ASP A 63 5.51 -5.47 -13.44
C ASP A 63 7.04 -5.72 -13.45
N PRO A 64 7.49 -6.94 -13.81
CA PRO A 64 8.92 -7.27 -13.84
C PRO A 64 9.72 -6.36 -14.79
N ALA A 65 9.08 -5.78 -15.81
CA ALA A 65 9.73 -4.78 -16.67
C ALA A 65 10.07 -3.49 -15.91
N ARG A 66 9.17 -3.04 -15.03
CA ARG A 66 9.40 -1.85 -14.19
C ARG A 66 10.48 -2.10 -13.15
N GLU A 67 10.52 -3.30 -12.57
CA GLU A 67 11.56 -3.68 -11.62
C GLU A 67 12.94 -3.67 -12.28
N LYS A 68 13.08 -4.33 -13.44
CA LYS A 68 14.33 -4.33 -14.20
C LYS A 68 14.79 -2.93 -14.61
N ALA A 69 13.88 -2.12 -15.15
CA ALA A 69 14.19 -0.74 -15.53
C ALA A 69 14.65 0.10 -14.32
N THR A 70 14.07 -0.13 -13.15
CA THR A 70 14.47 0.56 -11.90
C THR A 70 15.87 0.12 -11.47
N MET A 71 16.16 -1.18 -11.53
CA MET A 71 17.48 -1.72 -11.19
C MET A 71 18.57 -1.25 -12.15
N GLU A 72 18.29 -1.24 -13.45
CA GLU A 72 19.18 -0.68 -14.48
C GLU A 72 19.42 0.81 -14.25
N PHE A 73 18.38 1.57 -13.92
CA PHE A 73 18.49 2.99 -13.61
C PHE A 73 19.30 3.27 -12.34
N ILE A 74 19.22 2.42 -11.32
CA ILE A 74 20.01 2.53 -10.09
C ILE A 74 21.48 2.19 -10.34
N ASN A 75 21.74 1.11 -11.09
CA ASN A 75 23.08 0.57 -11.30
C ASN A 75 23.83 1.19 -12.51
N ASN A 76 23.22 2.15 -13.21
CA ASN A 76 23.84 2.74 -14.39
C ASN A 76 25.13 3.51 -14.02
N PRO A 77 26.31 3.12 -14.54
CA PRO A 77 27.58 3.77 -14.21
C PRO A 77 27.69 5.19 -14.77
N LYS A 78 26.85 5.58 -15.74
CA LYS A 78 26.78 6.96 -16.25
C LYS A 78 25.99 7.89 -15.33
N ARG A 79 25.32 7.35 -14.31
CA ARG A 79 24.50 8.13 -13.39
C ARG A 79 25.38 8.72 -12.29
N LEU A 80 25.19 10.01 -12.04
CA LEU A 80 25.84 10.70 -10.93
C LEU A 80 25.27 10.20 -9.60
N ASP A 81 26.14 9.98 -8.61
CA ASP A 81 25.71 9.62 -7.26
C ASP A 81 24.80 10.71 -6.68
N ARG A 82 23.76 10.28 -5.95
CA ARG A 82 22.73 11.17 -5.41
C ARG A 82 23.33 12.22 -4.47
N LYS A 83 24.39 11.85 -3.75
CA LYS A 83 25.10 12.77 -2.85
C LYS A 83 25.78 13.88 -3.64
N THR A 84 26.63 13.49 -4.60
CA THR A 84 27.34 14.43 -5.47
C THR A 84 26.39 15.34 -6.23
N LEU A 85 25.29 14.80 -6.77
CA LEU A 85 24.27 15.57 -7.47
C LEU A 85 23.63 16.63 -6.56
N LYS A 86 23.31 16.27 -5.32
CA LYS A 86 22.71 17.18 -4.34
C LYS A 86 23.69 18.30 -3.97
N ASP A 87 24.95 17.96 -3.75
CA ASP A 87 25.98 18.92 -3.36
C ASP A 87 26.29 19.89 -4.50
N GLU A 88 26.38 19.41 -5.74
CA GLU A 88 26.63 20.26 -6.92
C GLU A 88 25.43 21.15 -7.24
N LEU A 89 24.21 20.63 -7.18
CA LEU A 89 22.99 21.45 -7.35
C LEU A 89 22.91 22.53 -6.27
N ARG A 90 23.27 22.21 -5.03
CA ARG A 90 23.31 23.19 -3.94
C ARG A 90 24.41 24.23 -4.15
N TYR A 91 25.57 23.83 -4.66
CA TYR A 91 26.66 24.75 -4.98
C TYR A 91 26.25 25.74 -6.08
N ARG A 92 25.69 25.25 -7.20
CA ARG A 92 25.18 26.10 -8.28
C ARG A 92 24.05 27.02 -7.84
N TRP A 93 23.22 26.57 -6.91
CA TRP A 93 22.16 27.41 -6.33
C TRP A 93 22.74 28.59 -5.52
N LEU A 94 23.81 28.35 -4.76
CA LEU A 94 24.46 29.39 -3.95
C LEU A 94 25.33 30.33 -4.80
N ASN A 95 25.94 29.81 -5.86
CA ASN A 95 26.84 30.55 -6.75
C ASN A 95 26.34 30.49 -8.21
N PRO A 96 25.26 31.21 -8.56
CA PRO A 96 24.62 31.10 -9.88
C PRO A 96 25.41 31.73 -11.04
N TYR A 97 26.46 32.51 -10.75
CA TYR A 97 27.24 33.24 -11.75
C TYR A 97 28.69 32.74 -11.92
N ASP A 98 29.11 31.73 -11.15
CA ASP A 98 30.42 31.10 -11.31
C ASP A 98 30.32 29.96 -12.34
N LEU A 99 30.71 30.24 -13.58
CA LEU A 99 30.90 29.28 -14.67
C LEU A 99 32.29 29.43 -15.26
#